data_AF-A0A975N594-F1
#
_entry.id   AF-A0A975N594-F1
#
_cell.length_a   1.000
_cell.length_b   1.000
_cell.length_c   1.000
_cell.angle_alpha   90.00
_cell.angle_beta   90.00
_cell.angle_gamma   90.00
#
_symmetry.space_group_name_H-M   'P 1'
#
loop_
_entity.id
_entity.type
_entity.pdbx_description
1 polymer ?
#
loop_
_entity_poly.entity_id
_entity_poly.type
_entity_poly.pdbx_seq_one_letter_code
_entity_poly.pdbx_strand_id
1 'polypeptide(L)'
;MLEDLPTLVGRLMEQQAAAGAQRTAPILVLEGTGGSGRTTALAKTSERWRKSTPAVLVQPWEDPGPAETAVPRVLAAIMLGLSPGIPGYPVKFPRSVIAQIALHENFSEMNPNRAREHLRAVLNAHRSKAILLRFIADLVASAGRLAANVAAPAISSVTDRVADAVVSQLHRRRSLTRFTWGSALSWFEHQDKGLEFDAEWTLIKLSNWARTPADGTLKGVNDLLVAALLADLRRSRARVSGTPPNALVLLDDGDLPAAMAFLGSLVQVRAALAAAPELLPNPMNLVVSTAGPLAEALALLGPGVRCVPGHRIELSRPWLRIPAADLTRHEVHRMAERTGWADAGRRALITHRLTRGHPETTTTVLAKLDQEVELADDLDGLLRRPGEGGPLERSLLHPFVRGLSPHRYVDEDLLEALITLSAARHQHEAVRLTPLLPSPVRLGSDLFTSPTLWTPPGPADQQRLHPLVRYLGIRALAARTDPADDWRAVFQTLRAQVAPDDRGGRLHHERLLTGKEAVADELAGLLPDLPAAEWLDLLDEVTATCDPRERDLAAVRGPLRPTTAAEHVVVLLGVLPALEHEACLTQELATVTLRALAEDSLLRLAGTAQDRTPFIRRAQRYDKYTYRFW
;
A
#
# COMPACT_ATOMS: atom_id res chain seq x y z
N MET A 1 7.51 -17.89 6.87
CA MET A 1 8.33 -16.68 6.81
C MET A 1 7.96 -15.97 5.51
N LEU A 2 7.34 -14.79 5.57
CA LEU A 2 7.14 -14.00 4.36
C LEU A 2 8.52 -13.54 3.90
N GLU A 3 8.80 -13.73 2.62
CA GLU A 3 10.05 -13.27 2.03
C GLU A 3 10.04 -11.75 1.92
N ASP A 4 11.09 -11.09 2.41
CA ASP A 4 11.18 -9.64 2.34
C ASP A 4 11.42 -9.15 0.91
N LEU A 5 10.95 -7.94 0.59
CA LEU A 5 11.08 -7.36 -0.75
C LEU A 5 12.54 -7.35 -1.28
N PRO A 6 13.58 -7.05 -0.47
CA PRO A 6 14.97 -7.11 -0.93
C PRO A 6 15.38 -8.48 -1.46
N THR A 7 14.94 -9.57 -0.82
CA THR A 7 15.23 -10.95 -1.26
C THR A 7 14.51 -11.28 -2.57
N LEU A 8 13.25 -10.86 -2.71
CA LEU A 8 12.48 -11.06 -3.94
C LEU A 8 13.12 -10.35 -5.14
N VAL A 9 13.59 -9.11 -4.95
CA VAL A 9 14.34 -8.37 -5.98
C VAL A 9 15.64 -9.08 -6.35
N GLY A 10 16.33 -9.67 -5.38
CA GLY A 10 17.52 -10.49 -5.64
C GLY A 10 17.23 -11.68 -6.53
N ARG A 11 16.18 -12.44 -6.22
CA ARG A 11 15.75 -13.58 -7.04
C ARG A 11 15.34 -13.16 -8.45
N LEU A 12 14.67 -12.00 -8.60
CA LEU A 12 14.35 -11.45 -9.92
C LEU A 12 15.63 -11.21 -10.73
N MET A 13 16.62 -10.54 -10.14
CA MET A 13 17.88 -10.23 -10.80
C MET A 13 18.67 -11.48 -11.17
N GLU A 14 18.72 -12.48 -10.29
CA GLU A 14 19.37 -13.77 -10.54
C GLU A 14 18.69 -14.55 -11.68
N GLN A 15 17.36 -14.62 -11.68
CA GLN A 15 16.61 -15.31 -12.74
C GLN A 15 16.75 -14.61 -14.09
N GLN A 16 16.86 -13.28 -14.11
CA GLN A 16 17.15 -12.52 -15.33
C GLN A 16 18.56 -12.78 -15.86
N ALA A 17 19.56 -12.85 -14.98
CA ALA A 17 20.91 -13.19 -15.38
C ALA A 17 20.97 -14.60 -16.00
N ALA A 18 20.22 -15.56 -15.44
CA ALA A 18 20.13 -16.92 -15.95
C ALA A 18 19.31 -17.06 -17.25
N ALA A 19 18.23 -16.28 -17.41
CA ALA A 19 17.34 -16.35 -18.57
C ALA A 19 17.90 -15.65 -19.84
N GLY A 20 19.01 -14.93 -19.71
CA GLY A 20 19.59 -14.14 -20.79
C GLY A 20 18.83 -12.83 -21.07
N ALA A 21 19.41 -11.99 -21.91
CA ALA A 21 19.01 -10.61 -22.18
C ALA A 21 17.61 -10.42 -22.82
N GLN A 22 16.86 -11.48 -23.06
CA GLN A 22 15.74 -11.49 -24.02
C GLN A 22 14.35 -11.31 -23.40
N ARG A 23 14.18 -11.39 -22.07
CA ARG A 23 12.84 -11.26 -21.44
C ARG A 23 12.65 -9.94 -20.72
N THR A 24 11.53 -9.28 -20.98
CA THR A 24 11.08 -8.09 -20.26
C THR A 24 10.77 -8.44 -18.81
N ALA A 25 11.47 -7.78 -17.88
CA ALA A 25 11.16 -7.89 -16.46
C ALA A 25 9.69 -7.52 -16.15
N PRO A 26 8.96 -8.32 -15.34
CA PRO A 26 7.67 -7.89 -14.80
C PRO A 26 7.85 -6.64 -13.94
N ILE A 27 6.83 -5.78 -13.91
CA ILE A 27 6.70 -4.73 -12.89
C ILE A 27 6.27 -5.39 -11.58
N LEU A 28 7.03 -5.18 -10.51
CA LEU A 28 6.68 -5.69 -9.18
C LEU A 28 5.82 -4.65 -8.44
N VAL A 29 4.60 -5.01 -8.07
CA VAL A 29 3.61 -4.10 -7.47
C VAL A 29 3.42 -4.46 -6.00
N LEU A 30 3.96 -3.63 -5.10
CA LEU A 30 3.82 -3.77 -3.65
C LEU A 30 2.53 -3.10 -3.17
N GLU A 31 1.52 -3.90 -2.82
CA GLU A 31 0.18 -3.42 -2.56
C GLU A 31 -0.24 -3.60 -1.09
N GLY A 32 -0.80 -2.55 -0.49
CA GLY A 32 -1.33 -2.62 0.88
C GLY A 32 -1.97 -1.32 1.33
N THR A 33 -2.69 -1.37 2.45
CA THR A 33 -3.38 -0.20 3.04
C THR A 33 -2.40 0.92 3.43
N GLY A 34 -2.93 2.10 3.76
CA GLY A 34 -2.11 3.15 4.37
C GLY A 34 -1.50 2.67 5.70
N GLY A 35 -0.20 2.89 5.89
CA GLY A 35 0.55 2.41 7.07
C GLY A 35 1.06 0.97 7.01
N SER A 36 0.86 0.26 5.91
CA SER A 36 1.37 -1.12 5.67
C SER A 36 2.90 -1.23 5.52
N GLY A 37 3.66 -0.17 5.76
CA GLY A 37 5.13 -0.19 5.71
C GLY A 37 5.73 -0.26 4.30
N ARG A 38 4.95 0.01 3.24
CA ARG A 38 5.38 -0.01 1.84
C ARG A 38 6.61 0.87 1.57
N THR A 39 6.55 2.14 1.99
CA THR A 39 7.68 3.08 1.88
C THR A 39 8.93 2.56 2.58
N THR A 40 8.79 2.00 3.79
CA THR A 40 9.91 1.40 4.55
C THR A 40 10.49 0.19 3.82
N ALA A 41 9.66 -0.65 3.20
CA ALA A 41 10.12 -1.79 2.41
C ALA A 41 10.90 -1.35 1.16
N LEU A 42 10.43 -0.31 0.46
CA LEU A 42 11.16 0.29 -0.66
C LEU A 42 12.49 0.90 -0.21
N ALA A 43 12.51 1.66 0.88
CA ALA A 43 13.72 2.27 1.43
C ALA A 43 14.79 1.22 1.79
N LYS A 44 14.41 0.15 2.50
CA LYS A 44 15.30 -0.98 2.82
C LYS A 44 15.83 -1.67 1.55
N THR A 45 14.99 -1.82 0.53
CA THR A 45 15.38 -2.40 -0.76
C THR A 45 16.41 -1.50 -1.47
N SER A 46 16.18 -0.19 -1.47
CA SER A 46 17.12 0.79 -2.02
C SER A 46 18.47 0.71 -1.32
N GLU A 47 18.47 0.69 0.02
CA GLU A 47 19.69 0.61 0.81
C GLU A 47 20.48 -0.68 0.59
N ARG A 48 19.79 -1.82 0.46
CA ARG A 48 20.41 -3.13 0.19
C ARG A 48 21.11 -3.15 -1.16
N TRP A 49 20.51 -2.54 -2.18
CA TRP A 49 20.93 -2.70 -3.58
C TRP A 49 21.77 -1.55 -4.13
N ARG A 50 21.75 -0.35 -3.53
CA ARG A 50 22.48 0.85 -4.02
C ARG A 50 23.99 0.68 -4.18
N LYS A 51 24.59 -0.32 -3.52
CA LYS A 51 26.03 -0.64 -3.64
C LYS A 51 26.34 -1.65 -4.74
N SER A 52 25.35 -2.45 -5.16
CA SER A 52 25.52 -3.61 -6.06
C SER A 52 24.92 -3.38 -7.45
N THR A 53 23.96 -2.46 -7.59
CA THR A 53 23.40 -2.03 -8.87
C THR A 53 23.04 -0.54 -8.80
N PRO A 54 23.04 0.21 -9.91
CA PRO A 54 22.45 1.54 -9.94
C PRO A 54 20.99 1.47 -9.49
N ALA A 55 20.67 2.11 -8.36
CA ALA A 55 19.36 2.06 -7.74
C ALA A 55 18.86 3.46 -7.34
N VAL A 56 17.57 3.72 -7.54
CA VAL A 56 16.91 4.97 -7.13
C VAL A 56 15.56 4.67 -6.48
N LEU A 57 15.27 5.39 -5.39
CA LEU A 57 13.92 5.52 -4.83
C LEU A 57 13.36 6.88 -5.22
N VAL A 58 12.22 6.87 -5.91
CA VAL A 58 11.48 8.04 -6.34
C VAL A 58 10.17 8.09 -5.56
N GLN A 59 9.90 9.22 -4.93
CA GLN A 59 8.68 9.57 -4.23
C GLN A 59 8.04 10.73 -5.00
N PRO A 60 7.14 10.43 -5.95
CA PRO A 60 6.38 11.45 -6.64
C PRO A 60 5.60 12.28 -5.61
N TRP A 61 5.45 13.56 -5.90
CA TRP A 61 4.72 14.49 -5.06
C TRP A 61 3.71 15.23 -5.94
N GLU A 62 2.48 15.35 -5.49
CA GLU A 62 1.50 16.24 -6.11
C GLU A 62 1.86 17.69 -5.78
N ASP A 63 2.59 18.31 -6.70
CA ASP A 63 2.77 19.76 -6.71
C ASP A 63 1.55 20.38 -7.43
N PRO A 64 0.92 21.47 -6.93
CA PRO A 64 -0.16 22.19 -7.63
C PRO A 64 0.25 22.82 -8.98
N GLY A 65 1.42 22.48 -9.53
CA GLY A 65 1.86 22.89 -10.85
C GLY A 65 1.07 22.23 -11.99
N PRO A 66 1.24 22.70 -13.24
CA PRO A 66 0.52 22.17 -14.39
C PRO A 66 0.82 20.67 -14.60
N ALA A 67 -0.25 19.87 -14.71
CA ALA A 67 -0.22 18.43 -14.89
C ALA A 67 0.64 17.97 -16.09
N GLU A 68 0.77 18.84 -17.10
CA GLU A 68 1.58 18.66 -18.31
C GLU A 68 3.08 18.44 -18.03
N THR A 69 3.57 18.80 -16.84
CA THR A 69 4.99 18.64 -16.47
C THR A 69 5.29 17.45 -15.55
N ALA A 70 4.28 16.65 -15.19
CA ALA A 70 4.41 15.63 -14.15
C ALA A 70 5.33 14.44 -14.52
N VAL A 71 5.17 13.85 -15.71
CA VAL A 71 6.01 12.73 -16.18
C VAL A 71 7.47 13.16 -16.43
N PRO A 72 7.76 14.30 -17.10
CA PRO A 72 9.12 14.81 -17.21
C PRO A 72 9.85 14.93 -15.87
N ARG A 73 9.15 15.31 -14.78
CA ARG A 73 9.73 15.40 -13.43
C ARG A 73 10.06 14.04 -12.84
N VAL A 74 9.16 13.04 -12.96
CA VAL A 74 9.45 11.66 -12.52
C VAL A 74 10.67 11.11 -13.27
N LEU A 75 10.76 11.33 -14.58
CA LEU A 75 11.90 10.91 -15.40
C LEU A 75 13.20 11.62 -15.01
N ALA A 76 13.13 12.92 -14.74
CA ALA A 76 14.26 13.67 -14.23
C ALA A 76 14.72 13.13 -12.87
N ALA A 77 13.81 12.81 -11.94
CA ALA A 77 14.14 12.22 -10.65
C ALA A 77 14.86 10.85 -10.80
N ILE A 78 14.36 9.98 -11.70
CA ILE A 78 15.02 8.70 -12.02
C ILE A 78 16.42 8.94 -12.58
N MET A 79 16.54 9.83 -13.57
CA MET A 79 17.80 10.18 -14.21
C MET A 79 18.83 10.67 -13.18
N LEU A 80 18.44 11.63 -12.35
CA LEU A 80 19.30 12.24 -11.34
C LEU A 80 19.70 11.23 -10.26
N GLY A 81 18.77 10.41 -9.78
CA GLY A 81 19.05 9.41 -8.75
C GLY A 81 19.91 8.24 -9.23
N LEU A 82 19.88 7.90 -10.52
CA LEU A 82 20.74 6.87 -11.11
C LEU A 82 22.11 7.38 -11.57
N SER A 83 22.25 8.69 -11.78
CA SER A 83 23.48 9.31 -12.31
C SER A 83 24.76 9.09 -11.48
N PRO A 84 24.71 8.97 -10.14
CA PRO A 84 25.88 8.56 -9.36
C PRO A 84 26.48 7.23 -9.81
N GLY A 85 25.64 6.29 -10.29
CA GLY A 85 26.03 4.94 -10.66
C GLY A 85 26.69 4.18 -9.51
N ILE A 86 27.49 3.16 -9.85
CA ILE A 86 28.36 2.44 -8.91
C ILE A 86 29.75 2.23 -9.55
N PRO A 87 30.80 1.92 -8.77
CA PRO A 87 32.10 1.56 -9.32
C PRO A 87 31.97 0.44 -10.38
N GLY A 88 32.55 0.65 -11.56
CA GLY A 88 32.46 -0.30 -12.69
C GLY A 88 31.17 -0.21 -13.53
N TYR A 89 30.15 0.51 -13.08
CA TYR A 89 28.87 0.68 -13.80
C TYR A 89 28.43 2.15 -13.82
N PRO A 90 29.10 3.00 -14.65
CA PRO A 90 28.68 4.38 -14.83
C PRO A 90 27.40 4.47 -15.67
N VAL A 91 26.42 5.22 -15.19
CA VAL A 91 25.16 5.47 -15.90
C VAL A 91 25.20 6.86 -16.53
N LYS A 92 24.81 6.97 -17.81
CA LYS A 92 24.82 8.23 -18.57
C LYS A 92 23.51 8.41 -19.31
N PHE A 93 23.03 9.65 -19.36
CA PHE A 93 21.72 10.01 -19.91
C PHE A 93 21.75 11.05 -21.03
N PRO A 94 22.59 10.90 -22.08
CA PRO A 94 22.70 11.93 -23.11
C PRO A 94 21.41 12.13 -23.92
N ARG A 95 20.59 11.11 -24.16
CA ARG A 95 19.33 11.24 -24.92
C ARG A 95 18.26 11.87 -24.07
N SER A 96 18.13 11.45 -22.81
CA SER A 96 17.19 12.07 -21.88
C SER A 96 17.51 13.55 -21.67
N VAL A 97 18.80 13.91 -21.55
CA VAL A 97 19.22 15.32 -21.42
C VAL A 97 18.89 16.12 -22.70
N ILE A 98 19.18 15.60 -23.90
CA ILE A 98 18.80 16.28 -25.15
C ILE A 98 17.28 16.50 -25.23
N ALA A 99 16.48 15.50 -24.87
CA ALA A 99 15.03 15.61 -24.89
C ALA A 99 14.53 16.66 -23.88
N GLN A 100 15.09 16.69 -22.67
CA GLN A 100 14.77 17.71 -21.66
C GLN A 100 15.17 19.12 -22.12
N ILE A 101 16.33 19.29 -22.75
CA ILE A 101 16.73 20.57 -23.35
C ILE A 101 15.70 21.01 -24.40
N ALA A 102 15.32 20.11 -25.31
CA ALA A 102 14.32 20.42 -26.34
C ALA A 102 12.97 20.82 -25.73
N LEU A 103 12.51 20.16 -24.67
CA LEU A 103 11.26 20.50 -23.97
C LEU A 103 11.26 21.89 -23.33
N HIS A 104 12.43 22.39 -22.90
CA HIS A 104 12.53 23.72 -22.27
C HIS A 104 12.50 24.86 -23.30
N GLU A 105 12.80 24.58 -24.56
CA GLU A 105 12.76 25.55 -25.65
C GLU A 105 11.34 25.74 -26.19
N ASN A 106 11.07 26.88 -26.83
CA ASN A 106 9.80 27.12 -27.52
C ASN A 106 10.03 27.28 -29.02
N PHE A 107 9.44 26.39 -29.82
CA PHE A 107 9.53 26.42 -31.29
C PHE A 107 8.20 26.69 -31.98
N SER A 108 7.09 26.91 -31.24
CA SER A 108 5.74 26.97 -31.82
C SER A 108 5.53 28.13 -32.79
N GLU A 109 6.24 29.23 -32.57
CA GLU A 109 6.17 30.46 -33.38
C GLU A 109 7.28 30.56 -34.43
N MET A 110 8.13 29.53 -34.55
CA MET A 110 9.26 29.53 -35.47
C MET A 110 8.92 28.80 -36.76
N ASN A 111 9.38 29.34 -37.90
CA ASN A 111 9.35 28.56 -39.15
C ASN A 111 10.32 27.36 -39.06
N PRO A 112 10.12 26.30 -39.88
CA PRO A 112 10.88 25.04 -39.73
C PRO A 112 12.41 25.20 -39.83
N ASN A 113 12.91 26.10 -40.69
CA ASN A 113 14.35 26.31 -40.85
C ASN A 113 14.94 27.03 -39.64
N ARG A 114 14.27 28.09 -39.14
CA ARG A 114 14.67 28.79 -37.92
C ARG A 114 14.60 27.89 -36.69
N ALA A 115 13.59 27.03 -36.59
CA ALA A 115 13.48 26.07 -35.49
C ALA A 115 14.66 25.09 -35.46
N ARG A 116 15.10 24.60 -36.64
CA ARG A 116 16.30 23.74 -36.75
C ARG A 116 17.58 24.50 -36.40
N GLU A 117 17.75 25.71 -36.92
CA GLU A 117 18.91 26.56 -36.61
C GLU A 117 18.99 26.86 -35.11
N HIS A 118 17.86 27.20 -34.49
CA HIS A 118 17.74 27.44 -33.05
C HIS A 118 18.06 26.18 -32.24
N LEU A 119 17.46 25.03 -32.57
CA LEU A 119 17.77 23.76 -31.90
C LEU A 119 19.27 23.43 -31.95
N ARG A 120 19.90 23.56 -33.14
CA ARG A 120 21.34 23.35 -33.29
C ARG A 120 22.15 24.32 -32.43
N ALA A 121 21.78 25.59 -32.39
CA ALA A 121 22.43 26.60 -31.57
C ALA A 121 22.31 26.26 -30.06
N VAL A 122 21.13 25.90 -29.59
CA VAL A 122 20.85 25.50 -28.20
C VAL A 122 21.65 24.25 -27.82
N LEU A 123 21.61 23.20 -28.64
CA LEU A 123 22.37 21.97 -28.38
C LEU A 123 23.88 22.22 -28.38
N ASN A 124 24.37 23.12 -29.25
CA ASN A 124 25.78 23.52 -29.26
C ASN A 124 26.16 24.31 -28.01
N ALA A 125 25.32 25.22 -27.54
CA ALA A 125 25.54 25.97 -26.30
C ALA A 125 25.65 25.03 -25.08
N HIS A 126 24.78 24.02 -24.99
CA HIS A 126 24.79 23.00 -23.93
C HIS A 126 25.96 22.01 -24.02
N ARG A 127 26.90 22.16 -24.98
CA ARG A 127 28.20 21.47 -24.92
C ARG A 127 29.16 22.13 -23.92
N SER A 128 28.90 23.38 -23.53
CA SER A 128 29.65 24.07 -22.49
C SER A 128 29.34 23.47 -21.13
N LYS A 129 30.39 23.04 -20.39
CA LYS A 129 30.24 22.46 -19.05
C LYS A 129 29.44 23.38 -18.12
N ALA A 130 29.69 24.69 -18.17
CA ALA A 130 29.04 25.67 -17.29
C ALA A 130 27.54 25.81 -17.58
N ILE A 131 27.15 25.87 -18.87
CA ILE A 131 25.74 25.99 -19.27
C ILE A 131 24.99 24.71 -18.90
N LEU A 132 25.58 23.55 -19.20
CA LEU A 132 24.98 22.27 -18.88
C LEU A 132 24.84 22.05 -17.37
N LEU A 133 25.84 22.47 -16.58
CA LEU A 133 25.78 22.38 -15.12
C LEU A 133 24.64 23.21 -14.54
N ARG A 134 24.45 24.45 -15.02
CA ARG A 134 23.32 25.28 -14.60
C ARG A 134 21.99 24.65 -14.97
N PHE A 135 21.83 24.18 -16.21
CA PHE A 135 20.61 23.51 -16.65
C PHE A 135 20.27 22.28 -15.79
N ILE A 136 21.26 21.43 -15.49
CA ILE A 136 21.03 20.26 -14.64
C ILE A 136 20.76 20.68 -13.20
N ALA A 137 21.41 21.74 -12.67
CA ALA A 137 21.10 22.26 -11.35
C ALA A 137 19.64 22.73 -11.24
N ASP A 138 19.12 23.41 -12.26
CA ASP A 138 17.72 23.83 -12.33
C ASP A 138 16.76 22.61 -12.39
N LEU A 139 17.16 21.57 -13.12
CA LEU A 139 16.43 20.31 -13.17
C LEU A 139 16.45 19.56 -11.81
N VAL A 140 17.57 19.62 -11.09
CA VAL A 140 17.67 19.06 -9.73
C VAL A 140 16.84 19.87 -8.74
N ALA A 141 16.80 21.20 -8.86
CA ALA A 141 15.98 22.03 -7.98
C ALA A 141 14.47 21.77 -8.18
N SER A 142 14.05 21.44 -9.40
CA SER A 142 12.65 21.16 -9.74
C SER A 142 12.23 19.71 -9.47
N ALA A 143 13.08 18.72 -9.78
CA ALA A 143 12.73 17.29 -9.70
C ALA A 143 13.50 16.50 -8.62
N GLY A 144 14.60 17.03 -8.09
CA GLY A 144 15.47 16.33 -7.13
C GLY A 144 14.81 16.05 -5.78
N ARG A 145 13.80 16.85 -5.38
CA ARG A 145 12.99 16.58 -4.18
C ARG A 145 12.19 15.28 -4.28
N LEU A 146 11.93 14.81 -5.49
CA LEU A 146 11.23 13.55 -5.73
C LEU A 146 12.16 12.33 -5.61
N ALA A 147 13.48 12.50 -5.73
CA ALA A 147 14.41 11.39 -5.55
C ALA A 147 14.87 11.34 -4.08
N ALA A 148 14.44 10.33 -3.33
CA ALA A 148 14.74 10.22 -1.89
C ALA A 148 16.26 10.17 -1.60
N ASN A 149 17.05 9.62 -2.53
CA ASN A 149 18.52 9.58 -2.44
C ASN A 149 19.19 10.95 -2.69
N VAL A 150 18.45 11.93 -3.21
CA VAL A 150 18.90 13.29 -3.52
C VAL A 150 18.34 14.30 -2.50
N ALA A 151 17.14 14.04 -1.96
CA ALA A 151 16.47 14.86 -0.95
C ALA A 151 17.10 14.69 0.46
N ALA A 152 18.25 15.31 0.69
CA ALA A 152 18.77 15.52 2.05
C ALA A 152 18.31 16.90 2.59
N PRO A 153 17.93 17.03 3.87
CA PRO A 153 17.54 18.31 4.46
C PRO A 153 18.79 19.17 4.76
N ALA A 154 19.43 19.73 3.72
CA ALA A 154 20.34 20.88 3.80
C ALA A 154 20.87 21.29 2.41
N ILE A 155 20.55 22.52 1.99
CA ILE A 155 21.40 23.53 1.30
C ILE A 155 22.03 23.14 -0.07
N SER A 156 22.03 24.09 -1.02
CA SER A 156 22.62 24.10 -2.40
C SER A 156 23.84 23.22 -2.71
N SER A 157 24.65 22.86 -1.71
CA SER A 157 25.77 21.94 -1.85
C SER A 157 25.43 20.53 -2.38
N VAL A 158 24.23 19.99 -2.11
CA VAL A 158 23.81 18.67 -2.62
C VAL A 158 23.40 18.76 -4.09
N THR A 159 22.71 19.84 -4.47
CA THR A 159 22.29 20.07 -5.86
C THR A 159 23.49 20.23 -6.77
N ASP A 160 24.49 20.99 -6.34
CA ASP A 160 25.71 21.21 -7.11
C ASP A 160 26.54 19.93 -7.28
N ARG A 161 26.59 19.07 -6.26
CA ARG A 161 27.30 17.77 -6.34
C ARG A 161 26.62 16.80 -7.30
N VAL A 162 25.28 16.70 -7.26
CA VAL A 162 24.54 15.83 -8.19
C VAL A 162 24.64 16.36 -9.62
N ALA A 163 24.49 17.68 -9.81
CA ALA A 163 24.66 18.31 -11.11
C ALA A 163 26.09 18.11 -11.67
N ASP A 164 27.13 18.35 -10.86
CA ASP A 164 28.51 18.10 -11.29
C ASP A 164 28.76 16.61 -11.56
N ALA A 165 28.15 15.68 -10.82
CA ALA A 165 28.26 14.25 -11.11
C ALA A 165 27.66 13.90 -12.48
N VAL A 166 26.45 14.37 -12.80
CA VAL A 166 25.78 14.17 -14.10
C VAL A 166 26.64 14.73 -15.23
N VAL A 167 27.06 15.99 -15.10
CA VAL A 167 27.87 16.68 -16.11
C VAL A 167 29.22 16.02 -16.26
N SER A 168 29.90 15.72 -15.15
CA SER A 168 31.19 15.03 -15.17
C SER A 168 31.08 13.67 -15.84
N GLN A 169 30.00 12.90 -15.63
CA GLN A 169 29.78 11.63 -16.33
C GLN A 169 29.63 11.80 -17.84
N LEU A 170 28.94 12.85 -18.30
CA LEU A 170 28.83 13.17 -19.73
C LEU A 170 30.19 13.53 -20.34
N HIS A 171 31.06 14.21 -19.58
CA HIS A 171 32.40 14.62 -20.02
C HIS A 171 33.53 13.60 -19.75
N ARG A 172 33.33 12.56 -18.91
CA ARG A 172 34.38 11.71 -18.27
C ARG A 172 35.33 10.90 -19.17
N ARG A 173 35.37 11.05 -20.49
CA ARG A 173 36.18 10.12 -21.32
C ARG A 173 36.78 10.66 -22.61
N ARG A 174 37.05 11.96 -22.73
CA ARG A 174 37.75 12.46 -23.91
C ARG A 174 38.81 13.49 -23.54
N SER A 175 40.02 13.02 -23.21
CA SER A 175 41.19 13.91 -23.15
C SER A 175 41.64 14.39 -24.55
N LEU A 176 41.07 13.86 -25.65
CA LEU A 176 41.48 14.19 -27.02
C LEU A 176 40.34 14.52 -28.00
N THR A 177 39.06 14.46 -27.59
CA THR A 177 37.92 14.78 -28.48
C THR A 177 36.89 15.65 -27.78
N ARG A 178 36.38 16.69 -28.47
CA ARG A 178 35.29 17.53 -27.93
C ARG A 178 34.07 16.66 -27.60
N PHE A 179 33.37 16.97 -26.52
CA PHE A 179 32.06 16.37 -26.21
C PHE A 179 31.10 16.63 -27.39
N THR A 180 30.41 15.58 -27.87
CA THR A 180 29.47 15.69 -28.99
C THR A 180 28.18 14.93 -28.73
N TRP A 181 27.06 15.54 -29.14
CA TRP A 181 25.73 14.94 -29.06
C TRP A 181 25.45 13.91 -30.17
N GLY A 182 26.28 13.83 -31.22
CA GLY A 182 25.96 13.13 -32.48
C GLY A 182 25.30 11.76 -32.32
N SER A 183 25.92 10.82 -31.60
CA SER A 183 25.36 9.47 -31.42
C SER A 183 24.09 9.39 -30.56
N ALA A 184 23.81 10.42 -29.76
CA ALA A 184 22.58 10.51 -28.97
C ALA A 184 21.48 11.22 -29.75
N LEU A 185 21.83 12.23 -30.56
CA LEU A 185 20.91 12.92 -31.46
C LEU A 185 20.40 12.00 -32.57
N SER A 186 21.29 11.23 -33.23
CA SER A 186 20.91 10.30 -34.30
C SER A 186 19.95 9.20 -33.83
N TRP A 187 19.90 8.92 -32.53
CA TRP A 187 18.94 7.94 -32.00
C TRP A 187 17.48 8.37 -32.17
N PHE A 188 17.20 9.68 -32.20
CA PHE A 188 15.84 10.18 -32.38
C PHE A 188 15.27 9.89 -33.79
N GLU A 189 16.14 9.54 -34.75
CA GLU A 189 15.76 9.12 -36.10
C GLU A 189 15.07 7.75 -36.08
N HIS A 190 15.69 6.78 -35.41
CA HIS A 190 15.26 5.38 -35.45
C HIS A 190 14.54 4.91 -34.18
N GLN A 191 14.81 5.52 -33.03
CA GLN A 191 14.18 5.26 -31.72
C GLN A 191 14.17 3.79 -31.30
N ASP A 192 15.15 3.02 -31.80
CA ASP A 192 15.24 1.56 -31.69
C ASP A 192 14.01 0.80 -32.22
N LYS A 193 13.27 1.42 -33.14
CA LYS A 193 12.09 0.87 -33.81
C LYS A 193 12.28 0.74 -35.33
N GLY A 194 13.50 0.98 -35.83
CA GLY A 194 13.81 0.95 -37.27
C GLY A 194 13.13 2.08 -38.05
N LEU A 195 12.82 3.20 -37.39
CA LEU A 195 12.17 4.35 -38.02
C LEU A 195 13.21 5.18 -38.80
N GLU A 196 12.75 5.96 -39.77
CA GLU A 196 13.57 6.85 -40.59
C GLU A 196 13.10 8.30 -40.43
N PHE A 197 12.97 8.77 -39.18
CA PHE A 197 12.60 10.15 -38.90
C PHE A 197 13.80 11.10 -39.01
N ASP A 198 13.51 12.39 -39.20
CA ASP A 198 14.49 13.46 -38.97
C ASP A 198 14.62 13.68 -37.45
N ALA A 199 15.81 13.51 -36.90
CA ALA A 199 16.07 13.64 -35.46
C ALA A 199 15.78 15.05 -34.93
N GLU A 200 16.17 16.09 -35.66
CA GLU A 200 15.96 17.48 -35.24
C GLU A 200 14.48 17.81 -35.26
N TRP A 201 13.78 17.36 -36.29
CA TRP A 201 12.34 17.54 -36.41
C TRP A 201 11.57 16.78 -35.33
N THR A 202 12.06 15.60 -34.93
CA THR A 202 11.47 14.84 -33.82
C THR A 202 11.56 15.60 -32.49
N LEU A 203 12.70 16.26 -32.21
CA LEU A 203 12.87 17.09 -31.02
C LEU A 203 12.04 18.38 -31.05
N ILE A 204 11.93 19.02 -32.21
CA ILE A 204 11.05 20.19 -32.39
C ILE A 204 9.58 19.79 -32.17
N LYS A 205 9.15 18.66 -32.76
CA LYS A 205 7.81 18.10 -32.55
C LYS A 205 7.56 17.78 -31.09
N LEU A 206 8.51 17.15 -30.40
CA LEU A 206 8.42 16.85 -28.97
C LEU A 206 8.10 18.11 -28.14
N SER A 207 8.83 19.21 -28.38
CA SER A 207 8.58 20.48 -27.70
C SER A 207 7.19 21.06 -28.03
N ASN A 208 6.81 21.08 -29.30
CA ASN A 208 5.52 21.66 -29.71
C ASN A 208 4.34 20.83 -29.17
N TRP A 209 4.50 19.51 -29.14
CA TRP A 209 3.53 18.57 -28.58
C TRP A 209 3.37 18.73 -27.07
N ALA A 210 4.47 18.90 -26.33
CA ALA A 210 4.43 19.11 -24.89
C ALA A 210 3.71 20.41 -24.48
N ARG A 211 3.53 21.34 -25.41
CA ARG A 211 2.83 22.63 -25.22
C ARG A 211 1.38 22.62 -25.73
N THR A 212 0.93 21.50 -26.28
CA THR A 212 -0.43 21.36 -26.82
C THR A 212 -1.25 20.49 -25.86
N PRO A 213 -2.39 20.97 -25.33
CA PRO A 213 -3.16 20.26 -24.30
C PRO A 213 -4.00 19.07 -24.83
N ALA A 214 -3.55 18.37 -25.87
CA ALA A 214 -4.26 17.23 -26.43
C ALA A 214 -3.75 15.89 -25.83
N ASP A 215 -4.66 15.07 -25.30
CA ASP A 215 -4.33 13.83 -24.59
C ASP A 215 -3.45 12.84 -25.39
N GLY A 216 -3.77 12.64 -26.67
CA GLY A 216 -2.99 11.77 -27.55
C GLY A 216 -1.58 12.28 -27.82
N THR A 217 -1.40 13.60 -27.76
CA THR A 217 -0.13 14.29 -27.99
C THR A 217 0.78 14.20 -26.76
N LEU A 218 0.23 14.40 -25.56
CA LEU A 218 0.96 14.23 -24.29
C LEU A 218 1.44 12.79 -24.09
N LYS A 219 0.63 11.80 -24.49
CA LYS A 219 1.02 10.39 -24.46
C LYS A 219 2.25 10.11 -25.34
N GLY A 220 2.27 10.64 -26.56
CA GLY A 220 3.43 10.50 -27.47
C GLY A 220 4.71 11.15 -26.94
N VAL A 221 4.59 12.30 -26.27
CA VAL A 221 5.70 12.97 -25.56
C VAL A 221 6.26 12.04 -24.48
N ASN A 222 5.40 11.51 -23.60
CA ASN A 222 5.80 10.64 -22.50
C ASN A 222 6.48 9.36 -23.00
N ASP A 223 5.93 8.73 -24.05
CA ASP A 223 6.48 7.53 -24.67
C ASP A 223 7.90 7.77 -25.22
N LEU A 224 8.14 8.91 -25.88
CA LEU A 224 9.47 9.25 -26.41
C LEU A 224 10.48 9.49 -25.28
N LEU A 225 10.09 10.17 -24.21
CA LEU A 225 10.96 10.42 -23.07
C LEU A 225 11.33 9.13 -22.33
N VAL A 226 10.37 8.23 -22.12
CA VAL A 226 10.61 6.90 -21.54
C VAL A 226 11.51 6.06 -22.44
N ALA A 227 11.28 6.08 -23.76
CA ALA A 227 12.14 5.37 -24.72
C ALA A 227 13.59 5.88 -24.68
N ALA A 228 13.79 7.20 -24.58
CA ALA A 228 15.12 7.81 -24.45
C ALA A 228 15.83 7.36 -23.17
N LEU A 229 15.12 7.32 -22.04
CA LEU A 229 15.64 6.81 -20.76
C LEU A 229 16.09 5.34 -20.89
N LEU A 230 15.24 4.46 -21.44
CA LEU A 230 15.57 3.04 -21.61
C LEU A 230 16.74 2.83 -22.60
N ALA A 231 16.86 3.66 -23.64
CA ALA A 231 18.00 3.60 -24.56
C ALA A 231 19.32 4.00 -23.89
N ASP A 232 19.29 4.97 -22.99
CA ASP A 232 20.45 5.42 -22.22
C ASP A 232 20.87 4.38 -21.16
N LEU A 233 19.92 3.74 -20.48
CA LEU A 233 20.19 2.64 -19.56
C LEU A 233 20.77 1.42 -20.29
N ARG A 234 20.20 1.01 -21.44
CA ARG A 234 20.76 -0.07 -22.27
C ARG A 234 22.19 0.22 -22.69
N ARG A 235 22.47 1.45 -23.17
CA ARG A 235 23.82 1.85 -23.58
C ARG A 235 24.81 1.86 -22.42
N SER A 236 24.37 2.26 -21.23
CA SER A 236 25.20 2.24 -20.03
C SER A 236 25.52 0.81 -19.61
N ARG A 237 24.51 -0.07 -19.61
CA ARG A 237 24.66 -1.50 -19.31
C ARG A 237 25.59 -2.21 -20.27
N ALA A 238 25.46 -1.98 -21.57
CA ALA A 238 26.27 -2.62 -22.62
C ALA A 238 27.78 -2.29 -22.54
N ARG A 239 28.18 -1.28 -21.75
CA ARG A 239 29.58 -0.90 -21.55
C ARG A 239 30.24 -1.56 -20.34
N VAL A 240 29.47 -2.25 -19.51
CA VAL A 240 29.98 -2.96 -18.34
C VAL A 240 30.33 -4.38 -18.75
N SER A 241 31.49 -4.87 -18.31
CA SER A 241 31.95 -6.23 -18.57
C SER A 241 31.04 -7.26 -17.89
N GLY A 242 30.80 -8.39 -18.56
CA GLY A 242 29.98 -9.49 -18.03
C GLY A 242 28.49 -9.26 -18.22
N THR A 243 27.67 -9.82 -17.33
CA THR A 243 26.20 -9.71 -17.34
C THR A 243 25.76 -8.86 -16.16
N PRO A 244 25.94 -7.53 -16.19
CA PRO A 244 25.55 -6.66 -15.09
C PRO A 244 24.04 -6.74 -14.84
N PRO A 245 23.60 -6.61 -13.56
CA PRO A 245 22.20 -6.51 -13.24
C PRO A 245 21.57 -5.28 -13.90
N ASN A 246 20.25 -5.33 -14.09
CA ASN A 246 19.49 -4.18 -14.55
C ASN A 246 19.48 -3.08 -13.48
N ALA A 247 19.34 -1.82 -13.91
CA ALA A 247 19.13 -0.71 -12.99
C ALA A 247 17.82 -0.90 -12.21
N LEU A 248 17.80 -0.55 -10.93
CA LEU A 248 16.65 -0.72 -10.05
C LEU A 248 15.97 0.64 -9.83
N VAL A 249 14.71 0.74 -10.25
CA VAL A 249 13.85 1.88 -9.94
C VAL A 249 12.80 1.43 -8.94
N LEU A 250 12.71 2.14 -7.83
CA LEU A 250 11.71 1.96 -6.80
C LEU A 250 10.83 3.22 -6.82
N LEU A 251 9.54 3.06 -7.07
CA LEU A 251 8.58 4.13 -7.16
C LEU A 251 7.60 4.02 -5.99
N ASP A 252 7.67 4.95 -5.04
CA ASP A 252 6.66 5.05 -4.01
C ASP A 252 5.40 5.73 -4.57
N ASP A 253 4.24 5.46 -3.98
CA ASP A 253 2.96 6.08 -4.34
C ASP A 253 2.64 6.04 -5.83
N GLY A 254 2.62 4.82 -6.37
CA GLY A 254 2.30 4.53 -7.77
C GLY A 254 0.91 4.96 -8.23
N ASP A 255 0.01 5.27 -7.30
CA ASP A 255 -1.36 5.72 -7.57
C ASP A 255 -1.45 7.19 -7.98
N LEU A 256 -0.39 7.98 -7.73
CA LEU A 256 -0.37 9.39 -8.10
C LEU A 256 -0.43 9.53 -9.64
N PRO A 257 -1.14 10.54 -10.19
CA PRO A 257 -1.32 10.70 -11.63
C PRO A 257 -0.01 10.71 -12.42
N ALA A 258 1.04 11.34 -11.88
CA ALA A 258 2.37 11.38 -12.47
C ALA A 258 3.00 9.98 -12.61
N ALA A 259 2.86 9.15 -11.58
CA ALA A 259 3.36 7.79 -11.53
C ALA A 259 2.57 6.90 -12.49
N MET A 260 1.23 6.99 -12.46
CA MET A 260 0.33 6.29 -13.37
C MET A 260 0.65 6.59 -14.84
N ALA A 261 0.84 7.86 -15.19
CA ALA A 261 1.18 8.26 -16.56
C ALA A 261 2.57 7.74 -16.99
N PHE A 262 3.58 7.83 -16.11
CA PHE A 262 4.89 7.25 -16.36
C PHE A 262 4.82 5.73 -16.56
N LEU A 263 4.07 5.01 -15.73
CA LEU A 263 3.88 3.57 -15.80
C LEU A 263 3.16 3.15 -17.07
N GLY A 264 2.10 3.87 -17.46
CA GLY A 264 1.38 3.65 -18.71
C GLY A 264 2.31 3.74 -19.93
N SER A 265 3.10 4.82 -20.02
CA SER A 265 4.10 4.97 -21.08
C SER A 265 5.20 3.90 -21.01
N LEU A 266 5.66 3.52 -19.82
CA LEU A 266 6.66 2.46 -19.67
C LEU A 266 6.18 1.10 -20.18
N VAL A 267 4.96 0.70 -19.82
CA VAL A 267 4.36 -0.55 -20.29
C VAL A 267 4.28 -0.54 -21.82
N GLN A 268 3.77 0.55 -22.39
CA GLN A 268 3.59 0.66 -23.83
C GLN A 268 4.93 0.66 -24.58
N VAL A 269 5.93 1.40 -24.10
CA VAL A 269 7.27 1.42 -24.70
C VAL A 269 7.93 0.05 -24.59
N ARG A 270 7.80 -0.66 -23.46
CA ARG A 270 8.31 -2.04 -23.31
C ARG A 270 7.64 -3.01 -24.29
N ALA A 271 6.33 -2.90 -24.49
CA ALA A 271 5.61 -3.72 -25.45
C ALA A 271 6.05 -3.43 -26.88
N ALA A 272 6.20 -2.15 -27.25
CA ALA A 272 6.68 -1.75 -28.57
C ALA A 272 8.12 -2.23 -28.85
N LEU A 273 9.01 -2.18 -27.85
CA LEU A 273 10.38 -2.69 -27.96
C LEU A 273 10.44 -4.22 -28.04
N ALA A 274 9.54 -4.92 -27.34
CA ALA A 274 9.46 -6.38 -27.41
C ALA A 274 8.91 -6.87 -28.77
N ALA A 275 8.13 -6.04 -29.46
CA ALA A 275 7.61 -6.33 -30.81
C ALA A 275 8.57 -5.92 -31.94
N ALA A 276 9.68 -5.23 -31.63
CA ALA A 276 10.64 -4.80 -32.64
C ALA A 276 11.41 -6.01 -33.24
N PRO A 277 11.86 -5.93 -34.51
CA PRO A 277 12.59 -7.03 -35.17
C PRO A 277 13.86 -7.44 -34.41
N GLU A 278 14.55 -6.46 -33.83
CA GLU A 278 15.67 -6.70 -32.94
C GLU A 278 15.18 -6.74 -31.49
N LEU A 279 15.32 -7.91 -30.86
CA LEU A 279 14.90 -8.09 -29.48
C LEU A 279 15.88 -7.40 -28.53
N LEU A 280 15.47 -6.25 -27.99
CA LEU A 280 16.32 -5.41 -27.15
C LEU A 280 16.13 -5.71 -25.66
N PRO A 281 17.23 -5.79 -24.87
CA PRO A 281 17.12 -6.09 -23.45
C PRO A 281 16.41 -4.99 -22.68
N ASN A 282 15.49 -5.36 -21.79
CA ASN A 282 14.96 -4.43 -20.80
C ASN A 282 16.07 -4.11 -19.77
N PRO A 283 16.54 -2.85 -19.67
CA PRO A 283 17.67 -2.48 -18.81
C PRO A 283 17.26 -2.13 -17.38
N MET A 284 15.96 -2.21 -17.05
CA MET A 284 15.39 -1.64 -15.83
C MET A 284 14.47 -2.64 -15.13
N ASN A 285 14.69 -2.83 -13.83
CA ASN A 285 13.77 -3.45 -12.90
C ASN A 285 12.96 -2.36 -12.20
N LEU A 286 11.65 -2.55 -12.10
CA LEU A 286 10.75 -1.58 -11.49
C LEU A 286 9.95 -2.25 -10.37
N VAL A 287 10.02 -1.66 -9.18
CA VAL A 287 9.13 -1.95 -8.07
C VAL A 287 8.32 -0.70 -7.79
N VAL A 288 7.00 -0.84 -7.64
CA VAL A 288 6.10 0.27 -7.37
C VAL A 288 5.20 -0.05 -6.18
N SER A 289 4.99 0.89 -5.25
CA SER A 289 4.00 0.73 -4.19
C SER A 289 2.63 1.26 -4.61
N THR A 290 1.54 0.66 -4.12
CA THR A 290 0.16 1.09 -4.41
C THR A 290 -0.79 0.76 -3.26
N ALA A 291 -1.81 1.58 -3.08
CA ALA A 291 -2.96 1.35 -2.20
C ALA A 291 -4.14 0.67 -2.93
N GLY A 292 -4.01 0.36 -4.22
CA GLY A 292 -5.04 -0.31 -5.01
C GLY A 292 -5.21 0.21 -6.44
N PRO A 293 -5.43 1.53 -6.67
CA PRO A 293 -5.81 2.08 -7.98
C PRO A 293 -4.89 1.67 -9.13
N LEU A 294 -3.57 1.66 -8.92
CA LEU A 294 -2.62 1.18 -9.90
C LEU A 294 -2.80 -0.31 -10.24
N ALA A 295 -3.06 -1.15 -9.24
CA ALA A 295 -3.25 -2.59 -9.46
C ALA A 295 -4.50 -2.87 -10.31
N GLU A 296 -5.56 -2.09 -10.13
CA GLU A 296 -6.78 -2.15 -10.97
C GLU A 296 -6.49 -1.70 -12.41
N ALA A 297 -5.77 -0.60 -12.59
CA ALA A 297 -5.38 -0.13 -13.91
C ALA A 297 -4.49 -1.15 -14.66
N LEU A 298 -3.57 -1.82 -13.94
CA LEU A 298 -2.72 -2.87 -14.50
C LEU A 298 -3.47 -4.18 -14.78
N ALA A 299 -4.60 -4.44 -14.11
CA ALA A 299 -5.42 -5.62 -14.36
C ALA A 299 -5.96 -5.67 -15.80
N LEU A 300 -6.10 -4.52 -16.47
CA LEU A 300 -6.45 -4.42 -17.90
C LEU A 300 -5.41 -5.07 -18.81
N LEU A 301 -4.15 -5.19 -18.36
CA LEU A 301 -3.06 -5.85 -19.08
C LEU A 301 -3.00 -7.36 -18.81
N GLY A 302 -3.89 -7.87 -17.95
CA GLY A 302 -3.93 -9.24 -17.45
C GLY A 302 -3.94 -9.28 -15.92
N PRO A 303 -4.44 -10.37 -15.33
CA PRO A 303 -4.58 -10.49 -13.89
C PRO A 303 -3.22 -10.49 -13.20
N GLY A 304 -3.11 -9.72 -12.10
CA GLY A 304 -1.94 -9.71 -11.25
C GLY A 304 -1.79 -11.03 -10.49
N VAL A 305 -0.84 -11.85 -10.91
CA VAL A 305 -0.52 -13.09 -10.18
C VAL A 305 0.25 -12.72 -8.91
N ARG A 306 -0.21 -13.24 -7.77
CA ARG A 306 0.43 -13.03 -6.47
C ARG A 306 1.79 -13.70 -6.45
N CYS A 307 2.84 -12.96 -6.10
CA CYS A 307 4.14 -13.53 -5.80
C CYS A 307 4.04 -14.41 -4.55
N VAL A 308 4.30 -15.71 -4.72
CA VAL A 308 4.37 -16.64 -3.59
C VAL A 308 5.84 -16.78 -3.15
N PRO A 309 6.15 -16.58 -1.86
CA PRO A 309 7.49 -16.84 -1.33
C PRO A 309 8.03 -18.21 -1.74
N GLY A 310 9.32 -18.28 -2.06
CA GLY A 310 9.98 -19.52 -2.46
C GLY A 310 9.65 -20.06 -3.87
N HIS A 311 8.66 -19.49 -4.57
CA HIS A 311 8.32 -19.90 -5.94
C HIS A 311 9.14 -19.13 -6.99
N ARG A 312 9.35 -19.72 -8.16
CA ARG A 312 10.02 -19.05 -9.30
C ARG A 312 9.18 -17.86 -9.77
N ILE A 313 9.84 -16.78 -10.16
CA ILE A 313 9.15 -15.57 -10.64
C ILE A 313 8.78 -15.80 -12.11
N GLU A 314 7.50 -15.63 -12.45
CA GLU A 314 7.02 -15.74 -13.83
C GLU A 314 7.45 -14.52 -14.66
N LEU A 315 8.65 -14.60 -15.26
CA LEU A 315 9.20 -13.52 -16.08
C LEU A 315 8.42 -13.20 -17.36
N SER A 316 7.46 -14.04 -17.77
CA SER A 316 6.62 -13.80 -18.95
C SER A 316 5.46 -12.85 -18.69
N ARG A 317 5.15 -12.54 -17.43
CA ARG A 317 4.04 -11.66 -17.06
C ARG A 317 4.46 -10.18 -17.18
N PRO A 318 3.54 -9.28 -17.56
CA PRO A 318 3.83 -7.84 -17.61
C PRO A 318 4.04 -7.25 -16.21
N TRP A 319 3.36 -7.80 -15.20
CA TRP A 319 3.45 -7.36 -13.81
C TRP A 319 3.10 -8.49 -12.83
N LEU A 320 3.48 -8.33 -11.57
CA LEU A 320 3.21 -9.26 -10.47
C LEU A 320 2.81 -8.52 -9.20
N ARG A 321 1.90 -9.11 -8.41
CA ARG A 321 1.35 -8.53 -7.18
C ARG A 321 2.09 -9.05 -5.95
N ILE A 322 2.57 -8.15 -5.11
CA ILE A 322 3.24 -8.43 -3.84
C ILE A 322 2.41 -7.80 -2.73
N PRO A 323 1.67 -8.57 -1.93
CA PRO A 323 0.92 -7.98 -0.83
C PRO A 323 1.88 -7.55 0.29
N ALA A 324 1.75 -6.31 0.73
CA ALA A 324 2.33 -5.81 1.97
C ALA A 324 1.51 -6.40 3.13
N ALA A 325 1.94 -7.57 3.59
CA ALA A 325 1.27 -8.28 4.66
C ALA A 325 1.54 -7.61 6.03
N ASP A 326 0.59 -7.76 6.94
CA ASP A 326 0.77 -7.42 8.34
C ASP A 326 1.91 -8.21 8.98
N LEU A 327 2.53 -7.61 10.00
CA LEU A 327 3.58 -8.22 10.79
C LEU A 327 3.06 -9.44 11.53
N THR A 328 3.77 -10.55 11.39
CA THR A 328 3.50 -11.75 12.17
C THR A 328 3.80 -11.50 13.67
N ARG A 329 3.20 -12.30 14.54
CA ARG A 329 3.49 -12.29 15.99
C ARG A 329 5.00 -12.37 16.29
N HIS A 330 5.75 -13.16 15.52
CA HIS A 330 7.19 -13.27 15.68
C HIS A 330 7.93 -11.98 15.28
N GLU A 331 7.48 -11.28 14.24
CA GLU A 331 8.05 -9.98 13.86
C GLU A 331 7.77 -8.89 14.90
N VAL A 332 6.55 -8.83 15.43
CA VAL A 332 6.21 -7.92 16.53
C VAL A 332 7.04 -8.25 17.78
N HIS A 333 7.27 -9.53 18.08
CA HIS A 333 8.14 -9.94 19.17
C HIS A 333 9.58 -9.44 19.00
N ARG A 334 10.18 -9.64 17.81
CA ARG A 334 11.51 -9.10 17.50
C ARG A 334 11.58 -7.58 17.57
N MET A 335 10.48 -6.88 17.28
CA MET A 335 10.40 -5.42 17.47
C MET A 335 10.40 -5.05 18.95
N ALA A 336 9.62 -5.76 19.78
CA ALA A 336 9.58 -5.54 21.22
C ALA A 336 10.90 -5.92 21.91
N GLU A 337 11.61 -6.96 21.48
CA GLU A 337 12.92 -7.32 22.07
C GLU A 337 13.94 -6.17 21.95
N ARG A 338 13.83 -5.32 20.92
CA ARG A 338 14.73 -4.18 20.69
C ARG A 338 14.52 -3.03 21.67
N THR A 339 13.39 -3.00 22.38
CA THR A 339 13.14 -1.98 23.42
C THR A 339 13.84 -2.32 24.73
N GLY A 340 14.27 -3.58 24.93
CA GLY A 340 14.95 -4.04 26.14
C GLY A 340 14.02 -4.28 27.33
N TRP A 341 12.71 -4.35 27.13
CA TRP A 341 11.76 -4.66 28.21
C TRP A 341 11.94 -6.09 28.74
N ALA A 342 11.89 -6.26 30.07
CA ALA A 342 11.96 -7.58 30.70
C ALA A 342 10.80 -8.51 30.28
N ASP A 343 9.64 -7.95 29.95
CA ASP A 343 8.41 -8.64 29.56
C ASP A 343 8.07 -8.49 28.06
N ALA A 344 9.07 -8.29 27.20
CA ALA A 344 8.90 -8.06 25.75
C ALA A 344 8.00 -9.09 25.06
N GLY A 345 8.02 -10.36 25.50
CA GLY A 345 7.14 -11.41 24.99
C GLY A 345 5.65 -11.14 25.22
N ARG A 346 5.29 -10.70 26.43
CA ARG A 346 3.91 -10.38 26.81
C ARG A 346 3.43 -9.13 26.08
N ARG A 347 4.23 -8.07 26.08
CA ARG A 347 3.91 -6.82 25.38
C ARG A 347 3.72 -7.03 23.88
N ALA A 348 4.60 -7.81 23.24
CA ALA A 348 4.45 -8.15 21.83
C ALA A 348 3.16 -8.90 21.52
N LEU A 349 2.75 -9.85 22.37
CA LEU A 349 1.49 -10.57 22.22
C LEU A 349 0.30 -9.61 22.33
N ILE A 350 0.29 -8.75 23.34
CA ILE A 350 -0.75 -7.75 23.58
C ILE A 350 -0.84 -6.78 22.40
N THR A 351 0.27 -6.21 21.97
CA THR A 351 0.35 -5.32 20.79
C THR A 351 -0.16 -6.03 19.55
N HIS A 352 0.32 -7.24 19.23
CA HIS A 352 -0.13 -7.94 18.04
C HIS A 352 -1.63 -8.28 18.08
N ARG A 353 -2.20 -8.60 19.25
CA ARG A 353 -3.65 -8.81 19.38
C ARG A 353 -4.44 -7.53 19.06
N LEU A 354 -3.98 -6.38 19.54
CA LEU A 354 -4.58 -5.08 19.28
C LEU A 354 -4.43 -4.65 17.83
N THR A 355 -3.19 -4.60 17.32
CA THR A 355 -2.89 -4.02 16.01
C THR A 355 -3.12 -4.99 14.85
N ARG A 356 -3.32 -6.28 15.16
CA ARG A 356 -3.34 -7.39 14.19
C ARG A 356 -2.10 -7.45 13.30
N GLY A 357 -1.00 -6.82 13.73
CA GLY A 357 0.26 -6.75 12.99
C GLY A 357 0.38 -5.56 12.04
N HIS A 358 -0.59 -4.64 11.98
CA HIS A 358 -0.51 -3.47 11.11
C HIS A 358 0.77 -2.66 11.42
N PRO A 359 1.72 -2.47 10.48
CA PRO A 359 3.08 -2.02 10.79
C PRO A 359 3.19 -0.67 11.49
N GLU A 360 2.50 0.36 10.97
CA GLU A 360 2.54 1.70 11.55
C GLU A 360 1.88 1.73 12.94
N THR A 361 0.67 1.18 13.06
CA THR A 361 -0.06 1.07 14.34
C THR A 361 0.75 0.28 15.37
N THR A 362 1.40 -0.81 14.96
CA THR A 362 2.28 -1.62 15.84
C THR A 362 3.44 -0.79 16.37
N THR A 363 4.08 -0.02 15.50
CA THR A 363 5.18 0.86 15.90
C THR A 363 4.70 1.93 16.87
N THR A 364 3.56 2.57 16.59
CA THR A 364 2.96 3.58 17.46
C THR A 364 2.58 3.02 18.83
N VAL A 365 1.93 1.85 18.88
CA VAL A 365 1.53 1.22 20.14
C VAL A 365 2.75 0.79 20.96
N LEU A 366 3.78 0.19 20.35
CA LEU A 366 5.01 -0.15 21.06
C LEU A 366 5.70 1.09 21.61
N ALA A 367 5.79 2.17 20.83
CA ALA A 367 6.36 3.43 21.30
C ALA A 367 5.56 4.05 22.46
N LYS A 368 4.22 3.97 22.41
CA LYS A 368 3.36 4.45 23.50
C LYS A 368 3.48 3.60 24.76
N LEU A 369 3.60 2.28 24.63
CA LEU A 369 3.86 1.38 25.75
C LEU A 369 5.24 1.58 26.40
N ASP A 370 6.21 2.12 25.66
CA ASP A 370 7.51 2.52 26.18
C ASP A 370 7.41 3.78 27.05
N GLN A 371 6.54 4.71 26.65
CA GLN A 371 6.31 5.98 27.34
C GLN A 371 5.43 5.82 28.59
N GLU A 372 4.43 4.94 28.53
CA GLU A 372 3.39 4.74 29.55
C GLU A 372 3.47 3.30 30.09
N VAL A 373 4.59 2.97 30.73
CA VAL A 373 4.94 1.60 31.16
C VAL A 373 3.89 0.99 32.09
N GLU A 374 3.21 1.80 32.89
CA GLU A 374 2.16 1.40 33.83
C GLU A 374 0.86 0.93 33.14
N LEU A 375 0.64 1.31 31.88
CA LEU A 375 -0.54 0.92 31.10
C LEU A 375 -0.31 -0.35 30.26
N ALA A 376 0.81 -1.05 30.46
CA ALA A 376 1.11 -2.28 29.73
C ALA A 376 0.03 -3.35 29.88
N ASP A 377 -0.67 -3.34 31.01
CA ASP A 377 -1.75 -4.27 31.35
C ASP A 377 -3.15 -3.67 31.15
N ASP A 378 -3.24 -2.37 30.86
CA ASP A 378 -4.47 -1.62 30.63
C ASP A 378 -4.47 -0.98 29.24
N LEU A 379 -4.66 -1.82 28.22
CA LEU A 379 -4.78 -1.35 26.84
C LEU A 379 -5.96 -0.41 26.63
N ASP A 380 -7.06 -0.61 27.36
CA ASP A 380 -8.23 0.25 27.24
C ASP A 380 -7.92 1.67 27.76
N GLY A 381 -7.19 1.76 28.88
CA GLY A 381 -6.60 3.00 29.38
C GLY A 381 -5.61 3.63 28.40
N LEU A 382 -4.73 2.83 27.78
CA LEU A 382 -3.78 3.30 26.76
C LEU A 382 -4.50 3.91 25.55
N LEU A 383 -5.54 3.26 25.04
CA LEU A 383 -6.32 3.72 23.88
C LEU A 383 -7.05 5.04 24.11
N ARG A 384 -7.37 5.37 25.36
CA ARG A 384 -8.01 6.64 25.75
C ARG A 384 -7.02 7.77 25.99
N ARG A 385 -5.71 7.48 26.04
CA ARG A 385 -4.70 8.53 26.20
C ARG A 385 -4.71 9.48 24.99
N PRO A 386 -4.26 10.74 25.17
CA PRO A 386 -4.10 11.66 24.05
C PRO A 386 -3.17 11.11 22.97
N GLY A 387 -3.67 11.09 21.75
CA GLY A 387 -2.96 10.89 20.50
C GLY A 387 -3.02 12.15 19.63
N GLU A 388 -2.62 12.01 18.36
CA GLU A 388 -2.75 13.08 17.38
C GLU A 388 -4.24 13.24 17.00
N GLY A 389 -4.80 14.44 17.15
CA GLY A 389 -6.20 14.72 16.76
C GLY A 389 -7.28 14.14 17.70
N GLY A 390 -6.93 13.64 18.88
CA GLY A 390 -7.91 13.09 19.83
C GLY A 390 -7.35 11.91 20.63
N PRO A 391 -8.21 10.99 21.13
CA PRO A 391 -7.76 9.74 21.75
C PRO A 391 -6.90 8.88 20.82
N LEU A 392 -5.98 8.09 21.40
CA LEU A 392 -5.07 7.22 20.66
C LEU A 392 -5.84 6.29 19.71
N GLU A 393 -6.98 5.72 20.12
CA GLU A 393 -7.78 4.84 19.26
C GLU A 393 -8.22 5.50 17.93
N ARG A 394 -8.53 6.80 17.92
CA ARG A 394 -8.81 7.56 16.69
C ARG A 394 -7.55 7.78 15.87
N SER A 395 -6.47 8.19 16.51
CA SER A 395 -5.19 8.43 15.83
C SER A 395 -4.63 7.17 15.14
N LEU A 396 -4.93 5.98 15.67
CA LEU A 396 -4.55 4.70 15.07
C LEU A 396 -5.30 4.38 13.77
N LEU A 397 -6.40 5.09 13.45
CA LEU A 397 -7.11 5.02 12.16
C LEU A 397 -6.52 5.97 11.10
N HIS A 398 -5.78 7.01 11.51
CA HIS A 398 -5.20 8.01 10.60
C HIS A 398 -4.36 7.42 9.46
N PRO A 399 -3.53 6.37 9.67
CA PRO A 399 -2.77 5.78 8.57
C PRO A 399 -3.66 5.29 7.42
N PHE A 400 -4.84 4.74 7.72
CA PHE A 400 -5.77 4.23 6.71
C PHE A 400 -6.39 5.38 5.92
N VAL A 401 -6.89 6.41 6.60
CA VAL A 401 -7.47 7.62 5.99
C VAL A 401 -6.44 8.34 5.12
N ARG A 402 -5.22 8.52 5.64
CA ARG A 402 -4.09 9.08 4.88
C ARG A 402 -3.75 8.26 3.63
N GLY A 403 -3.95 6.94 3.72
CA GLY A 403 -3.77 6.02 2.61
C GLY A 403 -4.74 6.25 1.45
N LEU A 404 -5.95 6.74 1.76
CA LEU A 404 -7.02 7.04 0.82
C LEU A 404 -6.94 8.46 0.26
N SER A 405 -6.31 9.40 0.98
CA SER A 405 -6.12 10.77 0.49
C SER A 405 -4.97 10.85 -0.53
N PRO A 406 -5.18 11.42 -1.73
CA PRO A 406 -4.10 11.68 -2.70
C PRO A 406 -2.99 12.56 -2.11
N HIS A 407 -3.37 13.52 -1.28
CA HIS A 407 -2.46 14.48 -0.66
C HIS A 407 -1.86 14.00 0.66
N ARG A 408 -2.16 12.78 1.10
CA ARG A 408 -1.63 12.19 2.35
C ARG A 408 -1.93 13.04 3.60
N TYR A 409 -3.05 13.75 3.62
CA TYR A 409 -3.58 14.38 4.83
C TYR A 409 -4.64 13.51 5.49
N VAL A 410 -4.86 13.74 6.79
CA VAL A 410 -5.99 13.17 7.51
C VAL A 410 -7.18 14.09 7.27
N ASP A 411 -8.15 13.60 6.52
CA ASP A 411 -9.43 14.26 6.32
C ASP A 411 -10.40 13.77 7.39
N GLU A 412 -10.88 14.67 8.25
CA GLU A 412 -11.79 14.33 9.35
C GLU A 412 -13.14 13.81 8.85
N ASP A 413 -13.66 14.31 7.72
CA ASP A 413 -14.91 13.81 7.15
C ASP A 413 -14.74 12.36 6.68
N LEU A 414 -13.57 12.04 6.09
CA LEU A 414 -13.24 10.68 5.68
C LEU A 414 -13.01 9.75 6.88
N LEU A 415 -12.43 10.27 7.97
CA LEU A 415 -12.27 9.53 9.22
C LEU A 415 -13.62 9.22 9.88
N GLU A 416 -14.51 10.20 9.99
CA GLU A 416 -15.86 9.98 10.54
C GLU A 416 -16.67 9.01 9.67
N ALA A 417 -16.55 9.12 8.34
CA ALA A 417 -17.17 8.14 7.45
C ALA A 417 -16.62 6.72 7.69
N LEU A 418 -15.29 6.56 7.83
CA LEU A 418 -14.67 5.26 8.11
C LEU A 418 -15.15 4.66 9.44
N ILE A 419 -15.31 5.49 10.48
CA ILE A 419 -15.85 5.10 11.79
C ILE A 419 -17.29 4.60 11.64
N THR A 420 -18.15 5.35 10.92
CA THR A 420 -19.53 4.93 10.64
C THR A 420 -19.59 3.60 9.88
N LEU A 421 -18.79 3.46 8.82
CA LEU A 421 -18.75 2.24 8.00
C LEU A 421 -18.19 1.02 8.73
N SER A 422 -17.42 1.22 9.81
CA SER A 422 -16.87 0.12 10.62
C SER A 422 -17.94 -0.74 11.28
N ALA A 423 -19.16 -0.24 11.44
CA ALA A 423 -20.30 -1.00 11.97
C ALA A 423 -20.82 -2.08 11.00
N ALA A 424 -20.72 -1.87 9.68
CA ALA A 424 -21.22 -2.80 8.68
C ALA A 424 -20.42 -4.12 8.65
N ARG A 425 -21.08 -5.29 8.55
CA ARG A 425 -20.41 -6.60 8.48
C ARG A 425 -19.57 -6.79 7.21
N HIS A 426 -20.01 -6.21 6.11
CA HIS A 426 -19.38 -6.30 4.79
C HIS A 426 -19.68 -5.05 3.95
N GLN A 427 -18.99 -4.89 2.82
CA GLN A 427 -19.06 -3.71 1.95
C GLN A 427 -20.49 -3.39 1.48
N HIS A 428 -21.29 -4.40 1.13
CA HIS A 428 -22.70 -4.17 0.76
C HIS A 428 -23.52 -3.56 1.92
N GLU A 429 -23.29 -3.97 3.17
CA GLU A 429 -23.95 -3.33 4.32
C GLU A 429 -23.43 -1.89 4.51
N ALA A 430 -22.15 -1.62 4.21
CA ALA A 430 -21.59 -0.27 4.33
C ALA A 430 -22.25 0.72 3.37
N VAL A 431 -22.63 0.29 2.17
CA VAL A 431 -23.39 1.09 1.18
C VAL A 431 -24.70 1.63 1.79
N ARG A 432 -25.35 0.86 2.66
CA ARG A 432 -26.62 1.22 3.33
C ARG A 432 -26.48 2.36 4.33
N LEU A 433 -25.26 2.63 4.79
CA LEU A 433 -24.93 3.72 5.72
C LEU A 433 -24.64 5.06 5.02
N THR A 434 -24.63 5.10 3.68
CA THR A 434 -24.39 6.34 2.90
C THR A 434 -25.19 7.56 3.38
N PRO A 435 -26.49 7.43 3.77
CA PRO A 435 -27.27 8.58 4.26
C PRO A 435 -26.75 9.19 5.57
N LEU A 436 -25.93 8.47 6.33
CA LEU A 436 -25.34 8.91 7.60
C LEU A 436 -23.90 9.41 7.44
N LEU A 437 -23.37 9.46 6.21
CA LEU A 437 -21.99 9.89 5.99
C LEU A 437 -21.89 11.42 5.87
N PRO A 438 -20.79 12.02 6.37
CA PRO A 438 -20.54 13.43 6.18
C PRO A 438 -20.32 13.74 4.69
N SER A 439 -20.80 14.89 4.24
CA SER A 439 -20.44 15.45 2.93
C SER A 439 -18.95 15.86 2.97
N PRO A 440 -18.11 15.50 1.99
CA PRO A 440 -18.46 15.11 0.62
C PRO A 440 -18.43 13.60 0.33
N VAL A 441 -18.37 12.73 1.35
CA VAL A 441 -18.21 11.28 1.15
C VAL A 441 -19.45 10.67 0.48
N ARG A 442 -19.24 9.96 -0.62
CA ARG A 442 -20.29 9.33 -1.45
C ARG A 442 -19.86 7.92 -1.86
N LEU A 443 -20.77 7.16 -2.48
CA LEU A 443 -20.48 5.80 -2.97
C LEU A 443 -19.29 5.70 -3.93
N GLY A 444 -18.95 6.78 -4.63
CA GLY A 444 -17.78 6.84 -5.52
C GLY A 444 -16.46 7.24 -4.83
N SER A 445 -16.46 7.50 -3.53
CA SER A 445 -15.26 7.85 -2.78
C SER A 445 -14.34 6.65 -2.59
N ASP A 446 -13.03 6.90 -2.46
CA ASP A 446 -11.99 5.86 -2.27
C ASP A 446 -12.25 4.95 -1.06
N LEU A 447 -13.04 5.43 -0.10
CA LEU A 447 -13.52 4.66 1.05
C LEU A 447 -14.28 3.39 0.64
N PHE A 448 -15.04 3.43 -0.45
CA PHE A 448 -15.82 2.28 -0.94
C PHE A 448 -15.08 1.47 -1.99
N THR A 449 -14.21 2.10 -2.79
CA THR A 449 -13.55 1.45 -3.92
C THR A 449 -12.18 0.84 -3.58
N SER A 450 -11.56 1.23 -2.45
CA SER A 450 -10.21 0.77 -2.10
C SER A 450 -10.13 -0.75 -1.93
N PRO A 451 -9.38 -1.47 -2.81
CA PRO A 451 -9.25 -2.92 -2.75
C PRO A 451 -8.31 -3.41 -1.62
N THR A 452 -7.59 -2.48 -0.97
CA THR A 452 -6.73 -2.80 0.16
C THR A 452 -7.42 -2.57 1.51
N LEU A 453 -8.30 -1.58 1.60
CA LEU A 453 -9.10 -1.33 2.81
C LEU A 453 -10.12 -2.44 3.05
N TRP A 454 -10.79 -2.86 1.97
CA TRP A 454 -11.73 -3.97 1.99
C TRP A 454 -10.96 -5.27 1.72
N THR A 455 -10.55 -5.93 2.80
CA THR A 455 -9.85 -7.21 2.72
C THR A 455 -10.81 -8.25 2.16
N PRO A 456 -10.42 -9.07 1.16
CA PRO A 456 -11.26 -10.18 0.74
C PRO A 456 -11.10 -11.37 1.72
N PRO A 457 -12.17 -11.87 2.35
CA PRO A 457 -12.19 -13.22 2.89
C PRO A 457 -13.04 -14.09 1.97
N GLY A 458 -12.41 -14.86 1.08
CA GLY A 458 -13.13 -15.87 0.30
C GLY A 458 -13.89 -15.34 -0.92
N PRO A 459 -14.93 -16.05 -1.42
CA PRO A 459 -15.62 -15.72 -2.67
C PRO A 459 -16.07 -14.25 -2.67
N ALA A 460 -16.09 -13.64 -3.87
CA ALA A 460 -16.11 -12.20 -4.11
C ALA A 460 -17.21 -11.38 -3.39
N ASP A 461 -18.22 -12.04 -2.82
CA ASP A 461 -19.46 -11.43 -2.33
C ASP A 461 -19.40 -10.94 -0.87
N GLN A 462 -18.29 -11.13 -0.14
CA GLN A 462 -18.18 -10.71 1.27
C GLN A 462 -16.91 -9.93 1.59
N GLN A 463 -16.55 -8.93 0.80
CA GLN A 463 -15.45 -8.03 1.17
C GLN A 463 -15.73 -7.37 2.53
N ARG A 464 -14.76 -7.42 3.46
CA ARG A 464 -14.88 -6.87 4.82
C ARG A 464 -13.81 -5.83 5.07
N LEU A 465 -14.10 -4.84 5.91
CA LEU A 465 -13.08 -3.89 6.35
C LEU A 465 -11.92 -4.62 7.02
N HIS A 466 -10.73 -4.04 6.86
CA HIS A 466 -9.54 -4.47 7.58
C HIS A 466 -9.86 -4.67 9.09
N PRO A 467 -9.51 -5.82 9.71
CA PRO A 467 -9.97 -6.14 11.06
C PRO A 467 -9.60 -5.11 12.13
N LEU A 468 -8.40 -4.51 12.03
CA LEU A 468 -7.99 -3.42 12.92
C LEU A 468 -8.89 -2.18 12.77
N VAL A 469 -9.23 -1.82 11.53
CA VAL A 469 -10.08 -0.66 11.23
C VAL A 469 -11.47 -0.89 11.79
N ARG A 470 -12.06 -2.06 11.52
CA ARG A 470 -13.35 -2.45 12.07
C ARG A 470 -13.35 -2.34 13.60
N TYR A 471 -12.35 -2.92 14.26
CA TYR A 471 -12.27 -2.91 15.73
C TYR A 471 -12.16 -1.50 16.30
N LEU A 472 -11.22 -0.68 15.81
CA LEU A 472 -11.03 0.69 16.32
C LEU A 472 -12.19 1.61 15.94
N GLY A 473 -12.75 1.46 14.74
CA GLY A 473 -13.88 2.26 14.28
C GLY A 473 -15.15 1.98 15.08
N ILE A 474 -15.46 0.72 15.39
CA ILE A 474 -16.61 0.39 16.26
C ILE A 474 -16.44 0.95 17.67
N ARG A 475 -15.20 0.94 18.20
CA ARG A 475 -14.89 1.57 19.49
C ARG A 475 -15.09 3.09 19.46
N ALA A 476 -14.58 3.75 18.42
CA ALA A 476 -14.74 5.19 18.24
C ALA A 476 -16.22 5.56 18.04
N LEU A 477 -17.00 4.75 17.31
CA LEU A 477 -18.44 4.94 17.13
C LEU A 477 -19.19 4.86 18.48
N ALA A 478 -18.81 3.90 19.34
CA ALA A 478 -19.41 3.77 20.67
C ALA A 478 -19.09 4.94 21.61
N ALA A 479 -18.07 5.75 21.31
CA ALA A 479 -17.73 6.95 22.05
C ALA A 479 -18.44 8.21 21.53
N ARG A 480 -19.11 8.16 20.37
CA ARG A 480 -19.87 9.30 19.84
C ARG A 480 -21.07 9.63 20.71
N THR A 481 -21.39 10.92 20.76
CA THR A 481 -22.52 11.46 21.52
C THR A 481 -23.53 12.23 20.67
N ASP A 482 -23.25 12.45 19.38
CA ASP A 482 -24.17 13.15 18.48
C ASP A 482 -25.30 12.20 18.03
N PRO A 483 -26.57 12.46 18.39
CA PRO A 483 -27.69 11.59 18.04
C PRO A 483 -27.92 11.40 16.54
N ALA A 484 -27.40 12.27 15.68
CA ALA A 484 -27.59 12.17 14.24
C ALA A 484 -26.86 10.97 13.62
N ASP A 485 -25.73 10.57 14.19
CA ASP A 485 -24.84 9.53 13.66
C ASP A 485 -24.19 8.66 14.77
N ASP A 486 -24.79 8.65 15.97
CA ASP A 486 -24.37 7.82 17.08
C ASP A 486 -24.57 6.32 16.82
N TRP A 487 -24.10 5.51 17.77
CA TRP A 487 -24.29 4.08 17.79
C TRP A 487 -25.74 3.64 17.48
N ARG A 488 -26.73 4.31 18.09
CA ARG A 488 -28.13 3.92 17.95
C ARG A 488 -28.61 4.20 16.54
N ALA A 489 -28.35 5.39 16.00
CA ALA A 489 -28.70 5.76 14.64
C ALA A 489 -28.13 4.76 13.62
N VAL A 490 -26.82 4.46 13.73
CA VAL A 490 -26.12 3.54 12.81
C VAL A 490 -26.70 2.13 12.85
N PHE A 491 -26.84 1.52 14.03
CA PHE A 491 -27.36 0.14 14.14
C PHE A 491 -28.87 0.04 13.85
N GLN A 492 -29.65 1.09 14.10
CA GLN A 492 -31.04 1.16 13.65
C GLN A 492 -31.14 1.18 12.13
N THR A 493 -30.32 1.99 11.46
CA THR A 493 -30.28 2.04 9.99
C THR A 493 -29.86 0.69 9.40
N LEU A 494 -28.82 0.05 9.94
CA LEU A 494 -28.39 -1.28 9.49
C LEU A 494 -29.49 -2.32 9.69
N ARG A 495 -30.07 -2.39 10.89
CA ARG A 495 -31.17 -3.32 11.22
C ARG A 495 -32.39 -3.15 10.30
N ALA A 496 -32.80 -1.90 10.05
CA ALA A 496 -33.97 -1.60 9.23
C ALA A 496 -33.80 -1.98 7.76
N GLN A 497 -32.55 -2.08 7.29
CA GLN A 497 -32.22 -2.39 5.90
C GLN A 497 -31.71 -3.82 5.68
N VAL A 498 -31.73 -4.68 6.71
CA VAL A 498 -31.40 -6.11 6.59
C VAL A 498 -32.36 -6.79 5.60
N ALA A 499 -31.85 -7.70 4.78
CA ALA A 499 -32.69 -8.44 3.85
C ALA A 499 -33.62 -9.40 4.62
N PRO A 500 -34.87 -9.65 4.16
CA PRO A 500 -35.84 -10.45 4.91
C PRO A 500 -35.37 -11.88 5.26
N ASP A 501 -34.47 -12.44 4.46
CA ASP A 501 -33.87 -13.77 4.59
C ASP A 501 -32.57 -13.79 5.42
N ASP A 502 -31.97 -12.64 5.69
CA ASP A 502 -30.71 -12.50 6.46
C ASP A 502 -30.97 -12.45 7.97
N ARG A 503 -31.36 -13.59 8.54
CA ARG A 503 -31.62 -13.73 9.97
C ARG A 503 -30.38 -13.41 10.82
N GLY A 504 -29.21 -13.86 10.40
CA GLY A 504 -27.95 -13.62 11.11
C GLY A 504 -27.62 -12.14 11.21
N GLY A 505 -27.82 -11.38 10.14
CA GLY A 505 -27.67 -9.93 10.13
C GLY A 505 -28.65 -9.21 11.05
N ARG A 506 -29.92 -9.61 11.03
CA ARG A 506 -30.92 -9.02 11.93
C ARG A 506 -30.53 -9.23 13.39
N LEU A 507 -30.23 -10.47 13.77
CA LEU A 507 -29.86 -10.81 15.15
C LEU A 507 -28.54 -10.16 15.57
N HIS A 508 -27.57 -10.02 14.65
CA HIS A 508 -26.32 -9.30 14.89
C HIS A 508 -26.57 -7.84 15.27
N HIS A 509 -27.32 -7.11 14.43
CA HIS A 509 -27.59 -5.69 14.65
C HIS A 509 -28.54 -5.49 15.84
N GLU A 510 -29.49 -6.40 16.07
CA GLU A 510 -30.38 -6.36 17.23
C GLU A 510 -29.60 -6.56 18.53
N ARG A 511 -28.67 -7.52 18.60
CA ARG A 511 -27.79 -7.69 19.76
C ARG A 511 -27.02 -6.42 20.08
N LEU A 512 -26.42 -5.79 19.07
CA LEU A 512 -25.64 -4.56 19.24
C LEU A 512 -26.54 -3.35 19.58
N LEU A 513 -27.81 -3.37 19.22
CA LEU A 513 -28.74 -2.27 19.53
C LEU A 513 -29.37 -2.39 20.92
N THR A 514 -29.82 -3.59 21.30
CA THR A 514 -30.68 -3.83 22.48
C THR A 514 -30.07 -4.75 23.53
N GLY A 515 -28.87 -5.29 23.28
CA GLY A 515 -28.20 -6.22 24.20
C GLY A 515 -28.43 -7.69 23.85
N LYS A 516 -27.68 -8.56 24.53
CA LYS A 516 -27.65 -10.02 24.30
C LYS A 516 -28.93 -10.73 24.73
N GLU A 517 -29.60 -10.24 25.77
CA GLU A 517 -30.84 -10.82 26.30
C GLU A 517 -31.95 -10.78 25.25
N ALA A 518 -32.00 -9.71 24.44
CA ALA A 518 -33.03 -9.50 23.43
C ALA A 518 -33.02 -10.54 22.28
N VAL A 519 -31.90 -11.22 22.06
CA VAL A 519 -31.74 -12.20 20.97
C VAL A 519 -31.57 -13.63 21.47
N ALA A 520 -31.34 -13.83 22.76
CA ALA A 520 -30.99 -15.12 23.33
C ALA A 520 -32.14 -16.12 23.29
N ASP A 521 -33.37 -15.67 23.57
CA ASP A 521 -34.57 -16.53 23.53
C ASP A 521 -34.82 -17.08 22.13
N GLU A 522 -34.66 -16.24 21.10
CA GLU A 522 -34.84 -16.67 19.72
C GLU A 522 -33.77 -17.69 19.32
N LEU A 523 -32.50 -17.41 19.60
CA LEU A 523 -31.42 -18.36 19.31
C LEU A 523 -31.58 -19.68 20.08
N ALA A 524 -31.97 -19.63 21.35
CA ALA A 524 -32.24 -20.84 22.13
C ALA A 524 -33.43 -21.63 21.57
N GLY A 525 -34.49 -20.95 21.11
CA GLY A 525 -35.64 -21.56 20.47
C GLY A 525 -35.34 -22.23 19.13
N LEU A 526 -34.34 -21.74 18.39
CA LEU A 526 -33.90 -22.34 17.12
C LEU A 526 -33.01 -23.57 17.27
N LEU A 527 -32.43 -23.79 18.45
CA LEU A 527 -31.47 -24.86 18.69
C LEU A 527 -32.02 -26.29 18.48
N PRO A 528 -33.28 -26.61 18.86
CA PRO A 528 -33.86 -27.93 18.59
C PRO A 528 -34.21 -28.15 17.12
N ASP A 529 -34.43 -27.07 16.36
CA ASP A 529 -34.96 -27.12 14.99
C ASP A 529 -33.87 -27.08 13.92
N LEU A 530 -32.75 -26.40 14.20
CA LEU A 530 -31.62 -26.27 13.27
C LEU A 530 -30.58 -27.39 13.45
N PRO A 531 -29.93 -27.84 12.36
CA PRO A 531 -28.72 -28.63 12.46
C PRO A 531 -27.66 -27.90 13.30
N ALA A 532 -26.96 -28.66 14.14
CA ALA A 532 -25.99 -28.09 15.09
C ALA A 532 -24.89 -27.25 14.43
N ALA A 533 -24.45 -27.61 13.22
CA ALA A 533 -23.48 -26.81 12.46
C ALA A 533 -24.06 -25.47 12.01
N GLU A 534 -25.26 -25.46 11.43
CA GLU A 534 -25.95 -24.24 10.97
C GLU A 534 -26.26 -23.30 12.13
N TRP A 535 -26.64 -23.84 13.29
CA TRP A 535 -26.85 -23.02 14.49
C TRP A 535 -25.55 -22.37 14.98
N LEU A 536 -24.42 -23.11 14.95
CA LEU A 536 -23.12 -22.56 15.33
C LEU A 536 -22.62 -21.50 14.34
N ASP A 537 -22.88 -21.69 13.04
CA ASP A 537 -22.57 -20.70 12.01
C ASP A 537 -23.41 -19.43 12.21
N LEU A 538 -24.71 -19.57 12.55
CA LEU A 538 -25.57 -18.45 12.92
C LEU A 538 -25.04 -17.73 14.18
N LEU A 539 -24.60 -18.47 15.20
CA LEU A 539 -23.99 -17.88 16.40
C LEU A 539 -22.73 -17.08 16.05
N ASP A 540 -21.89 -17.58 15.14
CA ASP A 540 -20.69 -16.89 14.66
C ASP A 540 -21.03 -15.58 13.95
N GLU A 541 -22.08 -15.57 13.13
CA GLU A 541 -22.55 -14.34 12.50
C GLU A 541 -23.03 -13.30 13.53
N VAL A 542 -23.80 -13.73 14.53
CA VAL A 542 -24.32 -12.84 15.58
C VAL A 542 -23.20 -12.30 16.48
N THR A 543 -22.17 -13.11 16.74
CA THR A 543 -21.04 -12.78 17.63
C THR A 543 -19.81 -12.21 16.92
N ALA A 544 -19.85 -12.02 15.59
CA ALA A 544 -18.74 -11.51 14.78
C ALA A 544 -18.16 -10.13 15.16
N THR A 545 -18.79 -9.41 16.08
CA THR A 545 -18.40 -8.07 16.55
C THR A 545 -18.46 -8.03 18.08
N CYS A 546 -17.42 -7.50 18.74
CA CYS A 546 -17.51 -7.20 20.17
C CYS A 546 -18.32 -5.92 20.41
N ASP A 547 -19.13 -5.86 21.47
CA ASP A 547 -19.77 -4.61 21.92
C ASP A 547 -18.78 -3.84 22.82
N PRO A 548 -18.15 -2.76 22.34
CA PRO A 548 -17.16 -2.02 23.11
C PRO A 548 -17.76 -1.21 24.27
N ARG A 549 -19.09 -1.17 24.41
CA ARG A 549 -19.79 -0.52 25.54
C ARG A 549 -19.87 -1.46 26.75
N GLU A 550 -19.89 -2.77 26.53
CA GLU A 550 -19.84 -3.79 27.59
C GLU A 550 -18.40 -4.07 28.03
N ARG A 551 -17.83 -3.18 28.84
CA ARG A 551 -16.43 -3.29 29.32
C ARG A 551 -16.26 -4.03 30.64
N ASP A 552 -17.33 -4.10 31.44
CA ASP A 552 -17.31 -4.80 32.72
C ASP A 552 -17.35 -6.32 32.51
N LEU A 553 -16.38 -7.04 33.06
CA LEU A 553 -16.32 -8.50 33.00
C LEU A 553 -17.61 -9.14 33.55
N ALA A 554 -18.23 -8.53 34.56
CA ALA A 554 -19.48 -9.03 35.12
C ALA A 554 -20.67 -8.86 34.17
N ALA A 555 -20.68 -7.80 33.36
CA ALA A 555 -21.63 -7.64 32.27
C ALA A 555 -21.33 -8.67 31.18
N VAL A 556 -20.09 -8.73 30.67
CA VAL A 556 -19.67 -9.63 29.58
C VAL A 556 -20.02 -11.09 29.85
N ARG A 557 -19.75 -11.58 31.06
CA ARG A 557 -20.01 -12.99 31.43
C ARG A 557 -21.50 -13.35 31.49
N GLY A 558 -22.39 -12.38 31.73
CA GLY A 558 -23.80 -12.63 31.99
C GLY A 558 -24.06 -13.36 33.32
N PRO A 559 -25.10 -14.23 33.41
CA PRO A 559 -25.44 -14.91 34.65
C PRO A 559 -24.32 -15.87 35.10
N LEU A 560 -23.97 -15.83 36.39
CA LEU A 560 -22.92 -16.67 36.99
C LEU A 560 -23.26 -18.17 36.99
N ARG A 561 -24.55 -18.50 36.98
CA ARG A 561 -25.07 -19.87 37.03
C ARG A 561 -26.25 -19.97 36.07
N PRO A 562 -25.99 -20.03 34.75
CA PRO A 562 -27.04 -20.28 33.78
C PRO A 562 -27.70 -21.63 34.05
N THR A 563 -29.03 -21.67 33.98
CA THR A 563 -29.88 -22.83 34.23
C THR A 563 -30.77 -23.16 33.03
N THR A 564 -31.04 -22.19 32.16
CA THR A 564 -31.83 -22.36 30.94
C THR A 564 -30.97 -22.30 29.68
N ALA A 565 -31.47 -22.82 28.56
CA ALA A 565 -30.79 -22.71 27.28
C ALA A 565 -30.58 -21.24 26.86
N ALA A 566 -31.58 -20.38 27.08
CA ALA A 566 -31.47 -18.94 26.82
C ALA A 566 -30.38 -18.28 27.67
N GLU A 567 -30.27 -18.61 28.95
CA GLU A 567 -29.20 -18.09 29.82
C GLU A 567 -27.81 -18.56 29.36
N HIS A 568 -27.66 -19.81 28.93
CA HIS A 568 -26.40 -20.28 28.33
C HIS A 568 -26.09 -19.56 27.00
N VAL A 569 -27.10 -19.26 26.20
CA VAL A 569 -26.92 -18.45 24.98
C VAL A 569 -26.50 -17.02 25.33
N VAL A 570 -27.10 -16.38 26.34
CA VAL A 570 -26.67 -15.07 26.85
C VAL A 570 -25.19 -15.08 27.22
N VAL A 571 -24.73 -16.11 27.94
CA VAL A 571 -23.30 -16.27 28.27
C VAL A 571 -22.46 -16.32 26.99
N LEU A 572 -22.82 -17.17 26.01
CA LEU A 572 -22.05 -17.28 24.76
C LEU A 572 -22.04 -15.96 23.95
N LEU A 573 -23.15 -15.23 23.90
CA LEU A 573 -23.28 -13.96 23.18
C LEU A 573 -22.41 -12.84 23.74
N GLY A 574 -22.03 -12.89 25.02
CA GLY A 574 -21.07 -11.97 25.63
C GLY A 574 -19.64 -12.51 25.61
N VAL A 575 -19.45 -13.78 25.96
CA VAL A 575 -18.14 -14.40 26.18
C VAL A 575 -17.36 -14.64 24.88
N LEU A 576 -18.01 -15.19 23.84
CA LEU A 576 -17.34 -15.49 22.57
C LEU A 576 -16.75 -14.25 21.90
N PRO A 577 -17.50 -13.15 21.69
CA PRO A 577 -16.92 -11.95 21.08
C PRO A 577 -15.78 -11.35 21.93
N ALA A 578 -15.87 -11.41 23.25
CA ALA A 578 -14.80 -10.95 24.14
C ALA A 578 -13.51 -11.79 24.00
N LEU A 579 -13.63 -13.12 23.88
CA LEU A 579 -12.47 -13.99 23.70
C LEU A 579 -11.85 -13.88 22.30
N GLU A 580 -12.69 -13.77 21.27
CA GLU A 580 -12.28 -13.86 19.87
C GLU A 580 -11.87 -12.50 19.26
N HIS A 581 -12.51 -11.42 19.70
CA HIS A 581 -12.41 -10.09 19.06
C HIS A 581 -11.93 -8.96 19.98
N GLU A 582 -12.14 -9.03 21.29
CA GLU A 582 -11.74 -7.96 22.22
C GLU A 582 -10.23 -7.99 22.52
N ALA A 583 -9.50 -7.02 21.97
CA ALA A 583 -8.06 -6.91 22.18
C ALA A 583 -7.69 -6.38 23.57
N CYS A 584 -8.58 -5.62 24.23
CA CYS A 584 -8.34 -5.07 25.56
C CYS A 584 -8.48 -6.11 26.68
N LEU A 585 -8.92 -7.34 26.38
CA LEU A 585 -8.90 -8.46 27.33
C LEU A 585 -7.46 -8.98 27.49
N THR A 586 -6.69 -8.30 28.35
CA THR A 586 -5.27 -8.56 28.65
C THR A 586 -5.05 -9.40 29.91
N GLN A 587 -6.03 -9.42 30.82
CA GLN A 587 -5.92 -10.12 32.10
C GLN A 587 -6.08 -11.64 31.91
N GLU A 588 -5.07 -12.39 32.38
CA GLU A 588 -5.01 -13.84 32.22
C GLU A 588 -6.15 -14.55 32.98
N LEU A 589 -6.37 -14.18 34.24
CA LEU A 589 -7.43 -14.77 35.07
C LEU A 589 -8.83 -14.55 34.49
N ALA A 590 -9.08 -13.36 33.94
CA ALA A 590 -10.33 -13.04 33.26
C ALA A 590 -10.50 -13.92 32.01
N THR A 591 -9.44 -14.08 31.21
CA THR A 591 -9.44 -14.94 30.02
C THR A 591 -9.72 -16.40 30.38
N VAL A 592 -9.10 -16.94 31.42
CA VAL A 592 -9.34 -18.32 31.90
C VAL A 592 -10.80 -18.50 32.33
N THR A 593 -11.33 -17.55 33.10
CA THR A 593 -12.72 -17.59 33.57
C THR A 593 -13.71 -17.60 32.41
N LEU A 594 -13.51 -16.71 31.43
CA LEU A 594 -14.37 -16.62 30.24
C LEU A 594 -14.29 -17.90 29.39
N ARG A 595 -13.11 -18.51 29.23
CA ARG A 595 -12.97 -19.79 28.51
C ARG A 595 -13.75 -20.92 29.18
N ALA A 596 -13.65 -21.05 30.50
CA ALA A 596 -14.39 -22.06 31.25
C ALA A 596 -15.92 -21.89 31.10
N LEU A 597 -16.40 -20.64 31.09
CA LEU A 597 -17.82 -20.33 30.87
C LEU A 597 -18.29 -20.65 29.44
N ALA A 598 -17.45 -20.37 28.44
CA ALA A 598 -17.73 -20.74 27.05
C ALA A 598 -17.81 -22.26 26.88
N GLU A 599 -16.87 -22.98 27.48
CA GLU A 599 -16.84 -24.44 27.47
C GLU A 599 -18.09 -25.05 28.12
N ASP A 600 -18.39 -24.67 29.37
CA ASP A 600 -19.56 -25.20 30.09
C ASP A 600 -20.86 -24.89 29.32
N SER A 601 -21.05 -23.66 28.85
CA SER A 601 -22.26 -23.29 28.11
C SER A 601 -22.41 -24.07 26.80
N LEU A 602 -21.33 -24.30 26.05
CA LEU A 602 -21.36 -25.13 24.84
C LEU A 602 -21.70 -26.59 25.17
N LEU A 603 -21.13 -27.16 26.23
CA LEU A 603 -21.41 -28.54 26.65
C LEU A 603 -22.85 -28.71 27.14
N ARG A 604 -23.41 -27.70 27.79
CA ARG A 604 -24.80 -27.69 28.28
C ARG A 604 -25.79 -27.60 27.12
N LEU A 605 -25.56 -26.69 26.17
CA LEU A 605 -26.37 -26.59 24.95
C LEU A 605 -26.24 -27.84 24.05
N ALA A 606 -25.11 -28.55 24.11
CA ALA A 606 -24.99 -29.85 23.43
C ALA A 606 -25.99 -30.89 23.95
N GLY A 607 -26.60 -30.71 25.12
CA GLY A 607 -27.67 -31.58 25.63
C GLY A 607 -29.02 -31.39 24.94
N THR A 608 -29.24 -30.23 24.32
CA THR A 608 -30.50 -29.83 23.66
C THR A 608 -30.42 -29.83 22.13
N ALA A 609 -29.21 -29.94 21.57
CA ALA A 609 -28.97 -29.99 20.13
C ALA A 609 -29.27 -31.38 19.52
N GLN A 610 -29.67 -31.41 18.25
CA GLN A 610 -29.90 -32.66 17.50
C GLN A 610 -28.63 -33.52 17.36
N ASP A 611 -27.49 -32.87 17.06
CA ASP A 611 -26.16 -33.49 17.07
C ASP A 611 -25.26 -32.75 18.07
N ARG A 612 -24.76 -33.51 19.04
CA ARG A 612 -23.92 -33.00 20.14
C ARG A 612 -22.47 -32.75 19.68
N THR A 613 -22.05 -33.41 18.61
CA THR A 613 -20.64 -33.49 18.19
C THR A 613 -20.04 -32.13 17.85
N PRO A 614 -20.69 -31.24 17.06
CA PRO A 614 -20.15 -29.93 16.74
C PRO A 614 -19.93 -29.05 17.97
N PHE A 615 -20.87 -29.07 18.92
CA PHE A 615 -20.77 -28.32 20.19
C PHE A 615 -19.61 -28.82 21.04
N ILE A 616 -19.48 -30.13 21.22
CA ILE A 616 -18.38 -30.73 22.00
C ILE A 616 -17.02 -30.38 21.36
N ARG A 617 -16.90 -30.47 20.03
CA ARG A 617 -15.66 -30.09 19.33
C ARG A 617 -15.33 -28.61 19.49
N ARG A 618 -16.33 -27.73 19.50
CA ARG A 618 -16.12 -26.30 19.74
C ARG A 618 -15.72 -26.05 21.20
N ALA A 619 -16.37 -26.69 22.17
CA ALA A 619 -16.05 -26.57 23.60
C ALA A 619 -14.60 -26.96 23.89
N GLN A 620 -14.10 -28.04 23.29
CA GLN A 620 -12.70 -28.49 23.42
C GLN A 620 -11.65 -27.47 22.95
N ARG A 621 -12.03 -26.46 22.14
CA ARG A 621 -11.11 -25.36 21.78
C ARG A 621 -10.81 -24.46 22.98
N TYR A 622 -11.71 -24.40 23.95
CA TYR A 622 -11.63 -23.58 25.15
C TYR A 622 -10.97 -24.30 26.34
N ASP A 623 -11.08 -25.64 26.39
CA ASP A 623 -10.45 -26.51 27.39
C ASP A 623 -8.90 -26.55 27.29
N LYS A 624 -8.36 -26.60 26.06
CA LYS A 624 -6.93 -26.92 25.78
C LYS A 624 -5.87 -25.93 26.30
N TYR A 625 -6.25 -24.82 26.92
CA TYR A 625 -5.31 -23.81 27.42
C TYR A 625 -5.37 -23.56 28.93
N THR A 626 -6.10 -24.36 29.68
CA THR A 626 -6.22 -24.19 31.14
C THR A 626 -4.92 -24.57 31.90
N TYR A 627 -3.94 -25.22 31.25
CA TYR A 627 -2.71 -25.72 31.90
C TYR A 627 -1.41 -25.75 31.05
N ARG A 628 -1.23 -24.92 30.03
CA ARG A 628 0.07 -24.81 29.33
C ARG A 628 0.73 -23.45 29.55
N PHE A 629 1.54 -23.41 30.60
CA PHE A 629 2.54 -22.40 30.89
C PHE A 629 3.68 -22.42 29.83
N TRP A 630 4.06 -21.20 29.40
CA TRP A 630 5.25 -20.76 28.65
C TRP A 630 5.37 -21.12 27.16
#